data_AF-A0A2N3BIE5-F1
#
_entry.id   AF-A0A2N3BIE5-F1
#
_cell.length_a   1.000
_cell.length_b   1.000
_cell.length_c   1.000
_cell.angle_alpha   90.00
_cell.angle_beta   90.00
_cell.angle_gamma   90.00
#
_symmetry.space_group_name_H-M   'P 1'
#
loop_
_entity.id
_entity.type
_entity.pdbx_description
1 polymer ?
#
loop_
_entity_poly.entity_id
_entity_poly.type
_entity_poly.pdbx_seq_one_letter_code
_entity_poly.pdbx_strand_id
1 'polypeptide(L)'
;MTATRSIIAALAALVASPALACSPAPLAAGTVQHDGVCGIYYNDEAYIARGISDAEDLGGGFVAQYYFEGNACYGRVSMIVADCAAGQAAVFGPGPTEGPAQPVTEGDVWKQLEAQVRGGAEAGRMMSVAEITAHAKGARFINAAQVTIPGRVGISNDEAQPLHDFNLGCGCRAFYPGSPGAGL
;
A
#
# COMPACT_ATOMS: atom_id res chain seq x y z
N MET A 1 46.53 -28.83 48.57
CA MET A 1 45.15 -29.38 48.56
C MET A 1 44.34 -28.42 49.41
N THR A 2 43.37 -27.64 48.92
CA THR A 2 42.18 -28.05 48.16
C THR A 2 41.68 -26.83 47.38
N ALA A 3 41.41 -26.99 46.08
CA ALA A 3 40.94 -25.90 45.21
C ALA A 3 39.41 -25.73 45.32
N THR A 4 38.96 -24.55 45.72
CA THR A 4 37.53 -24.20 45.76
C THR A 4 37.07 -23.80 44.35
N ARG A 5 36.37 -24.71 43.66
CA ARG A 5 35.73 -24.43 42.38
C ARG A 5 34.36 -23.79 42.64
N SER A 6 34.22 -22.52 42.30
CA SER A 6 32.91 -21.86 42.23
C SER A 6 32.25 -22.19 40.90
N ILE A 7 31.11 -22.86 40.96
CA ILE A 7 30.21 -23.10 39.83
C ILE A 7 29.41 -21.81 39.63
N ILE A 8 29.69 -21.06 38.56
CA ILE A 8 28.80 -19.98 38.13
C ILE A 8 27.84 -20.60 37.13
N ALA A 9 26.60 -20.80 37.57
CA ALA A 9 25.47 -21.13 36.69
C ALA A 9 25.20 -19.92 35.79
N ALA A 10 25.35 -20.11 34.48
CA ALA A 10 24.94 -19.12 33.49
C ALA A 10 23.41 -19.02 33.50
N LEU A 11 22.88 -17.88 33.98
CA LEU A 11 21.49 -17.50 33.78
C LEU A 11 21.24 -17.38 32.28
N ALA A 12 20.50 -18.34 31.72
CA ALA A 12 19.82 -18.18 30.46
C ALA A 12 18.68 -17.17 30.68
N ALA A 13 18.99 -15.88 30.53
CA ALA A 13 17.98 -14.85 30.38
C ALA A 13 17.29 -15.09 29.03
N LEU A 14 16.16 -15.80 29.08
CA LEU A 14 15.13 -15.70 28.06
C LEU A 14 14.70 -14.23 28.02
N VAL A 15 15.34 -13.44 27.17
CA VAL A 15 14.78 -12.19 26.68
C VAL A 15 13.56 -12.58 25.83
N ALA A 16 12.44 -12.83 26.52
CA ALA A 16 11.13 -12.72 25.91
C ALA A 16 11.06 -11.29 25.38
N SER A 17 11.32 -11.11 24.08
CA SER A 17 11.00 -9.86 23.41
C SER A 17 9.51 -9.67 23.66
N PRO A 18 9.07 -8.58 24.33
CA PRO A 18 7.66 -8.33 24.46
C PRO A 18 7.15 -8.21 23.02
N ALA A 19 6.38 -9.20 22.57
CA ALA A 19 5.52 -9.03 21.43
C ALA A 19 4.64 -7.83 21.82
N LEU A 20 4.88 -6.67 21.20
CA LEU A 20 4.06 -5.49 21.39
C LEU A 20 2.65 -5.90 20.97
N ALA A 21 1.81 -6.22 21.95
CA ALA A 21 0.42 -6.54 21.72
C ALA A 21 -0.22 -5.29 21.17
N CYS A 22 -0.44 -5.24 19.85
CA CYS A 22 -1.11 -4.09 19.29
C CYS A 22 -2.53 -4.01 19.86
N SER A 23 -2.87 -2.86 20.43
CA SER A 23 -4.23 -2.55 20.88
C SER A 23 -4.88 -1.57 19.91
N PRO A 24 -6.03 -1.89 19.29
CA PRO A 24 -6.69 -0.97 18.39
C PRO A 24 -7.16 0.27 19.17
N ALA A 25 -6.74 1.45 18.75
CA ALA A 25 -7.21 2.72 19.29
C ALA A 25 -8.49 3.15 18.56
N PRO A 26 -9.48 3.71 19.27
CA PRO A 26 -10.68 4.21 18.63
C PRO A 26 -10.38 5.44 17.76
N LEU A 27 -11.00 5.46 16.58
CA LEU A 27 -11.03 6.57 15.62
C LEU A 27 -12.31 7.38 15.80
N ALA A 28 -12.26 8.66 15.43
CA ALA A 28 -13.46 9.48 15.38
C ALA A 28 -14.31 9.04 14.18
N ALA A 29 -15.35 8.25 14.43
CA ALA A 29 -16.23 7.71 13.40
C ALA A 29 -16.93 8.84 12.60
N GLY A 30 -17.16 8.60 11.31
CA GLY A 30 -17.79 9.54 10.38
C GLY A 30 -16.90 10.72 9.97
N THR A 31 -15.58 10.62 10.16
CA THR A 31 -14.63 11.67 9.76
C THR A 31 -13.88 11.32 8.48
N VAL A 32 -13.55 12.34 7.70
CA VAL A 32 -12.68 12.25 6.53
C VAL A 32 -11.43 13.07 6.81
N GLN A 33 -10.27 12.49 6.55
CA GLN A 33 -8.98 13.15 6.63
C GLN A 33 -8.36 13.21 5.25
N HIS A 34 -7.69 14.32 4.95
CA HIS A 34 -6.90 14.50 3.74
C HIS A 34 -5.45 14.62 4.15
N ASP A 35 -4.57 13.90 3.47
CA ASP A 35 -3.12 13.95 3.71
C ASP A 35 -2.37 14.12 2.39
N GLY A 36 -1.19 14.72 2.50
CA GLY A 36 -0.24 14.95 1.41
C GLY A 36 -0.83 15.20 0.03
N VAL A 37 -0.29 14.51 -0.97
CA VAL A 37 -0.74 14.62 -2.36
C VAL A 37 -1.79 13.56 -2.62
N CYS A 38 -3.06 13.95 -2.69
CA CYS A 38 -4.17 13.05 -3.03
C CYS A 38 -4.49 11.95 -2.02
N GLY A 39 -3.92 11.98 -0.82
CA GLY A 39 -4.26 11.10 0.28
C GLY A 39 -5.65 11.42 0.84
N ILE A 40 -6.46 10.39 1.07
CA ILE A 40 -7.79 10.53 1.68
C ILE A 40 -8.14 9.28 2.49
N TYR A 41 -8.59 9.52 3.72
CA TYR A 41 -8.84 8.50 4.74
C TYR A 41 -10.25 8.71 5.30
N TYR A 42 -11.06 7.66 5.29
CA TYR A 42 -12.39 7.60 5.85
C TYR A 42 -12.34 6.77 7.13
N ASN A 43 -12.74 7.37 8.25
CA ASN A 43 -12.94 6.68 9.51
C ASN A 43 -14.43 6.34 9.63
N ASP A 44 -14.93 5.42 8.80
CA ASP A 44 -16.36 5.10 8.74
C ASP A 44 -16.86 4.50 10.07
N GLU A 45 -15.98 3.76 10.75
CA GLU A 45 -16.26 3.10 12.02
C GLU A 45 -15.26 3.50 13.10
N ALA A 46 -15.62 3.24 14.36
CA ALA A 46 -14.77 3.56 15.52
C ALA A 46 -13.42 2.84 15.51
N TYR A 47 -13.23 1.80 14.70
CA TYR A 47 -11.98 1.04 14.65
C TYR A 47 -11.59 0.63 13.25
N ILE A 48 -12.11 1.26 12.20
CA ILE A 48 -11.71 0.94 10.82
C ILE A 48 -11.51 2.26 10.08
N ALA A 49 -10.30 2.41 9.55
CA ALA A 49 -9.94 3.41 8.57
C ALA A 49 -9.83 2.74 7.19
N ARG A 50 -10.32 3.41 6.17
CA ARG A 50 -10.20 3.00 4.77
C ARG A 50 -9.77 4.18 3.94
N GLY A 51 -8.95 4.00 2.93
CA GLY A 51 -8.52 5.15 2.16
C GLY A 51 -7.44 4.85 1.14
N ILE A 52 -6.99 5.91 0.48
CA ILE A 52 -5.82 5.88 -0.38
C ILE A 52 -4.71 6.72 0.24
N SER A 53 -3.49 6.21 0.19
CA SER A 53 -2.29 6.92 0.62
C SER A 53 -2.03 8.17 -0.21
N ASP A 54 -1.05 8.96 0.21
CA ASP A 54 -0.41 9.94 -0.67
C ASP A 54 0.06 9.29 -1.98
N ALA A 55 -0.02 10.08 -3.05
CA ALA A 55 0.50 9.75 -4.35
C ALA A 55 2.02 9.95 -4.39
N GLU A 56 2.71 8.93 -4.90
CA GLU A 56 4.15 8.92 -5.07
C GLU A 56 4.50 8.89 -6.56
N ASP A 57 5.40 9.78 -6.98
CA ASP A 57 5.94 9.76 -8.33
C ASP A 57 6.96 8.63 -8.50
N LEU A 58 6.69 7.71 -9.44
CA LEU A 58 7.61 6.63 -9.81
C LEU A 58 8.56 7.02 -10.95
N GLY A 59 8.37 8.20 -11.55
CA GLY A 59 9.04 8.61 -12.78
C GLY A 59 8.39 8.03 -14.04
N GLY A 60 8.76 8.58 -15.21
CA GLY A 60 8.35 8.04 -16.51
C GLY A 60 6.85 8.12 -16.81
N GLY A 61 6.09 8.95 -16.10
CA GLY A 61 4.63 9.04 -16.25
C GLY A 61 3.86 8.10 -15.33
N PHE A 62 4.52 7.46 -14.36
CA PHE A 62 3.88 6.53 -13.43
C PHE A 62 3.71 7.13 -12.04
N VAL A 63 2.58 6.81 -11.41
CA VAL A 63 2.26 7.22 -10.04
C VAL A 63 1.80 6.01 -9.23
N ALA A 64 2.30 5.87 -8.00
CA ALA A 64 1.86 4.85 -7.05
C ALA A 64 0.97 5.43 -5.95
N GLN A 65 -0.03 4.65 -5.54
CA GLN A 65 -0.81 4.84 -4.31
C GLN A 65 -1.15 3.48 -3.72
N TYR A 66 -1.55 3.47 -2.45
CA TYR A 66 -2.03 2.27 -1.76
C TYR A 66 -3.45 2.49 -1.26
N TYR A 67 -4.37 1.61 -1.63
CA TYR A 67 -5.64 1.47 -0.91
C TYR A 67 -5.40 0.63 0.34
N PHE A 68 -5.73 1.15 1.50
CA PHE A 68 -5.64 0.43 2.76
C PHE A 68 -7.01 0.33 3.42
N GLU A 69 -7.17 -0.71 4.21
CA GLU A 69 -8.36 -0.96 5.00
C GLU A 69 -7.99 -1.67 6.29
N GLY A 70 -8.33 -1.11 7.44
CA GLY A 70 -8.07 -1.74 8.73
C GLY A 70 -7.90 -0.75 9.88
N ASN A 71 -7.13 -1.13 10.88
CA ASN A 71 -6.90 -0.36 12.10
C ASN A 71 -5.44 -0.44 12.51
N ALA A 72 -5.04 0.29 13.57
CA ALA A 72 -3.65 0.33 14.05
C ALA A 72 -2.92 -1.03 14.18
N CYS A 73 -3.64 -2.16 14.26
CA CYS A 73 -3.10 -3.50 14.48
C CYS A 73 -3.17 -4.46 13.29
N TYR A 74 -4.16 -4.30 12.43
CA TYR A 74 -4.33 -5.17 11.27
C TYR A 74 -4.87 -4.36 10.11
N GLY A 75 -4.35 -4.62 8.93
CA GLY A 75 -4.78 -3.98 7.71
C GLY A 75 -4.64 -4.89 6.52
N ARG A 76 -5.37 -4.54 5.47
CA ARG A 76 -5.21 -5.08 4.13
C ARG A 76 -4.82 -3.93 3.24
N VAL A 77 -3.88 -4.19 2.35
CA VAL A 77 -3.40 -3.19 1.41
C VAL A 77 -3.49 -3.73 0.00
N SER A 78 -4.00 -2.90 -0.89
CA SER A 78 -3.95 -3.05 -2.33
C SER A 78 -3.12 -1.91 -2.91
N MET A 79 -2.30 -2.17 -3.91
CA MET A 79 -1.51 -1.16 -4.59
C MET A 79 -2.18 -0.75 -5.88
N ILE A 80 -1.97 0.51 -6.21
CA ILE A 80 -2.45 1.19 -7.38
C ILE A 80 -1.21 1.75 -8.09
N VAL A 81 -1.00 1.37 -9.34
CA VAL A 81 0.02 1.96 -10.21
C VAL A 81 -0.67 2.56 -11.41
N ALA A 82 -0.72 3.88 -11.48
CA ALA A 82 -1.29 4.64 -12.58
C ALA A 82 -0.22 4.91 -13.65
N ASP A 83 -0.53 4.60 -14.91
CA ASP A 83 0.15 5.09 -16.09
C ASP A 83 -0.61 6.32 -16.59
N CYS A 84 -0.05 7.50 -16.29
CA CYS A 84 -0.66 8.77 -16.61
C CYS A 84 -0.67 9.03 -18.11
N ALA A 85 0.30 8.50 -18.87
CA ALA A 85 0.33 8.64 -20.32
C ALA A 85 -0.74 7.79 -21.01
N ALA A 86 -0.98 6.57 -20.51
CA ALA A 86 -2.00 5.68 -21.06
C ALA A 86 -3.43 5.98 -20.55
N GLY A 87 -3.57 6.72 -19.45
CA GLY A 87 -4.88 6.92 -18.82
C GLY A 87 -5.42 5.60 -18.22
N GLN A 88 -4.52 4.79 -17.65
CA GLN A 88 -4.87 3.48 -17.10
C GLN A 88 -4.19 3.28 -15.76
N ALA A 89 -4.72 2.41 -14.91
CA ALA A 89 -4.07 2.00 -13.69
C ALA A 89 -4.19 0.49 -13.47
N ALA A 90 -3.13 -0.11 -12.93
CA ALA A 90 -3.16 -1.45 -12.36
C ALA A 90 -3.56 -1.32 -10.88
N VAL A 91 -4.56 -2.10 -10.46
CA VAL A 91 -4.98 -2.22 -9.06
C VAL A 91 -4.85 -3.69 -8.67
N PHE A 92 -4.11 -4.00 -7.63
CA PHE A 92 -3.88 -5.39 -7.22
C PHE A 92 -3.76 -5.49 -5.71
N GLY A 93 -4.11 -6.66 -5.17
CA GLY A 93 -4.30 -6.88 -3.73
C GLY A 93 -5.72 -7.24 -3.36
N PRO A 94 -5.99 -7.64 -2.12
CA PRO A 94 -5.13 -7.36 -0.97
C PRO A 94 -3.97 -8.34 -0.80
N GLY A 95 -2.93 -7.86 -0.16
CA GLY A 95 -1.88 -8.67 0.46
C GLY A 95 -2.03 -8.59 1.98
N PRO A 96 -1.57 -9.60 2.73
CA PRO A 96 -1.53 -9.51 4.18
C PRO A 96 -0.51 -8.43 4.58
N THR A 97 -0.92 -7.44 5.35
CA THR A 97 0.01 -6.56 6.08
C THR A 97 -0.23 -6.69 7.58
N GLU A 98 0.84 -6.63 8.36
CA GLU A 98 0.76 -6.51 9.82
C GLU A 98 0.42 -5.06 10.18
N GLY A 99 -0.81 -4.64 9.85
CA GLY A 99 -1.32 -3.31 10.11
C GLY A 99 -1.19 -2.31 8.94
N PRO A 100 -2.08 -1.30 8.85
CA PRO A 100 -2.01 -0.17 7.93
C PRO A 100 -1.06 0.93 8.44
N ALA A 101 -0.64 0.88 9.71
CA ALA A 101 0.31 1.80 10.32
C ALA A 101 1.76 1.28 10.31
N GLN A 102 1.98 0.04 9.84
CA GLN A 102 3.33 -0.47 9.65
C GLN A 102 3.79 -0.21 8.22
N PRO A 103 5.02 0.31 8.04
CA PRO A 103 5.58 0.50 6.71
C PRO A 103 5.63 -0.86 6.00
N VAL A 104 5.12 -0.89 4.76
CA VAL A 104 5.36 -2.00 3.83
C VAL A 104 6.88 -2.21 3.77
N THR A 105 7.34 -3.39 4.18
CA THR A 105 8.76 -3.70 4.28
C THR A 105 9.34 -3.95 2.89
N GLU A 106 10.64 -3.68 2.69
CA GLU A 106 11.31 -3.85 1.38
C GLU A 106 11.25 -5.29 0.82
N GLY A 107 10.96 -6.29 1.67
CA GLY A 107 10.73 -7.67 1.26
C GLY A 107 9.35 -7.94 0.66
N ASP A 108 8.43 -6.99 0.76
CA ASP A 108 7.06 -7.16 0.30
C ASP A 108 6.97 -7.04 -1.22
N VAL A 109 6.18 -7.94 -1.82
CA VAL A 109 5.96 -8.04 -3.27
C VAL A 109 5.56 -6.69 -3.89
N TRP A 110 4.83 -5.87 -3.13
CA TRP A 110 4.45 -4.49 -3.46
C TRP A 110 5.65 -3.61 -3.79
N LYS A 111 6.64 -3.55 -2.90
CA LYS A 111 7.82 -2.71 -3.05
C LYS A 111 8.74 -3.20 -4.14
N GLN A 112 8.78 -4.53 -4.37
CA GLN A 112 9.51 -5.09 -5.50
C GLN A 112 8.89 -4.67 -6.84
N LEU A 113 7.56 -4.71 -6.98
CA LEU A 113 6.90 -4.29 -8.20
C LEU A 113 7.00 -2.77 -8.41
N GLU A 114 6.88 -1.97 -7.34
CA GLU A 114 7.13 -0.53 -7.40
C GLU A 114 8.56 -0.22 -7.88
N ALA A 115 9.57 -0.89 -7.30
CA ALA A 115 10.96 -0.73 -7.69
C ALA A 115 11.22 -1.18 -9.14
N GLN A 116 10.52 -2.22 -9.62
CA GLN A 116 10.59 -2.65 -11.03
C GLN A 116 10.04 -1.58 -11.97
N VAL A 117 8.89 -0.98 -11.64
CA VAL A 117 8.29 0.11 -12.43
C VAL A 117 9.23 1.31 -12.44
N ARG A 118 9.72 1.74 -11.27
CA ARG A 118 10.66 2.87 -11.13
C ARG A 118 11.96 2.63 -11.89
N GLY A 119 12.60 1.48 -11.69
CA GLY A 119 13.83 1.13 -12.39
C GLY A 119 13.66 0.96 -13.90
N GLY A 120 12.50 0.47 -14.34
CA GLY A 120 12.11 0.45 -15.76
C GLY A 120 11.99 1.88 -16.31
N ALA A 121 11.37 2.78 -15.54
CA ALA A 121 11.21 4.17 -15.92
C ALA A 121 12.56 4.90 -16.08
N GLU A 122 13.45 4.75 -15.10
CA GLU A 122 14.81 5.30 -15.15
C GLU A 122 15.63 4.76 -16.33
N ALA A 123 15.41 3.50 -16.70
CA ALA A 123 16.08 2.86 -17.82
C ALA A 123 15.41 3.11 -19.19
N GLY A 124 14.36 3.94 -19.27
CA GLY A 124 13.62 4.19 -20.51
C GLY A 124 12.84 2.97 -21.04
N ARG A 125 12.58 1.97 -20.18
CA ARG A 125 11.87 0.72 -20.49
C ARG A 125 10.60 0.64 -19.66
N MET A 126 9.60 1.44 -20.05
CA MET A 126 8.31 1.50 -19.38
C MET A 126 7.57 0.18 -19.48
N MET A 127 6.96 -0.26 -18.39
CA MET A 127 6.03 -1.39 -18.37
C MET A 127 4.62 -0.86 -18.62
N SER A 128 3.88 -1.49 -19.53
CA SER A 128 2.46 -1.21 -19.68
C SER A 128 1.67 -1.65 -18.44
N VAL A 129 0.50 -1.05 -18.21
CA VAL A 129 -0.43 -1.45 -17.14
C VAL A 129 -0.81 -2.93 -17.24
N ALA A 130 -0.93 -3.47 -18.46
CA ALA A 130 -1.20 -4.89 -18.68
C ALA A 130 -0.04 -5.78 -18.20
N GLU A 131 1.20 -5.38 -18.45
CA GLU A 131 2.39 -6.08 -17.94
C GLU A 131 2.46 -6.00 -16.42
N ILE A 132 2.27 -4.82 -15.82
CA ILE A 132 2.25 -4.65 -14.36
C ILE A 132 1.18 -5.58 -13.73
N THR A 133 -0.02 -5.61 -14.32
CA THR A 133 -1.11 -6.50 -13.89
C THR A 133 -0.73 -7.99 -14.03
N ALA A 134 -0.05 -8.38 -15.11
CA ALA A 134 0.40 -9.75 -15.31
C ALA A 134 1.50 -10.14 -14.31
N HIS A 135 2.44 -9.25 -14.01
CA HIS A 135 3.46 -9.42 -12.98
C HIS A 135 2.82 -9.61 -11.59
N ALA A 136 1.83 -8.77 -11.25
CA ALA A 136 1.09 -8.90 -10.00
C ALA A 136 0.36 -10.27 -9.89
N LYS A 137 -0.27 -10.74 -10.97
CA LYS A 137 -0.90 -12.08 -11.02
C LYS A 137 0.12 -13.20 -10.85
N GLY A 138 1.27 -13.09 -11.50
CA GLY A 138 2.39 -14.03 -11.34
C GLY A 138 2.89 -14.12 -9.90
N ALA A 139 2.80 -13.00 -9.17
CA ALA A 139 3.10 -12.91 -7.74
C ALA A 139 1.94 -13.28 -6.81
N ARG A 140 0.89 -13.93 -7.35
CA ARG A 140 -0.30 -14.45 -6.66
C ARG A 140 -1.35 -13.41 -6.22
N PHE A 141 -1.29 -12.18 -6.72
CA PHE A 141 -2.41 -11.24 -6.63
C PHE A 141 -3.47 -11.56 -7.69
N ILE A 142 -4.26 -12.59 -7.45
CA ILE A 142 -5.22 -13.14 -8.43
C ILE A 142 -6.31 -12.14 -8.86
N ASN A 143 -6.58 -11.15 -8.01
CA ASN A 143 -7.56 -10.09 -8.24
C ASN A 143 -6.94 -8.79 -8.80
N ALA A 144 -5.72 -8.87 -9.34
CA ALA A 144 -5.16 -7.76 -10.10
C ALA A 144 -6.04 -7.42 -11.32
N ALA A 145 -6.39 -6.16 -11.42
CA ALA A 145 -7.28 -5.60 -12.43
C ALA A 145 -6.66 -4.35 -13.06
N GLN A 146 -7.05 -4.12 -14.31
CA GLN A 146 -6.77 -2.89 -15.02
C GLN A 146 -8.02 -2.02 -15.01
N VAL A 147 -7.86 -0.75 -14.68
CA VAL A 147 -8.94 0.25 -14.66
C VAL A 147 -8.57 1.45 -15.52
N THR A 148 -9.58 2.17 -16.01
CA THR A 148 -9.38 3.39 -16.80
C THR A 148 -9.39 4.63 -15.90
N ILE A 149 -8.51 5.59 -16.17
CA ILE A 149 -8.41 6.88 -15.47
C ILE A 149 -8.27 8.04 -16.50
N PRO A 150 -8.67 9.28 -16.16
CA PRO A 150 -9.26 9.74 -14.91
C PRO A 150 -10.66 9.16 -14.69
N GLY A 151 -11.04 8.98 -13.44
CA GLY A 151 -12.33 8.43 -13.07
C GLY A 151 -12.39 8.14 -11.58
N ARG A 152 -13.59 7.83 -11.10
CA ARG A 152 -13.82 7.33 -9.75
C ARG A 152 -13.87 5.81 -9.82
N VAL A 153 -13.02 5.15 -9.04
CA VAL A 153 -12.92 3.69 -8.98
C VAL A 153 -13.21 3.25 -7.56
N GLY A 154 -14.23 2.42 -7.39
CA GLY A 154 -14.50 1.77 -6.12
C GLY A 154 -13.51 0.63 -5.88
N ILE A 155 -12.86 0.64 -4.72
CA ILE A 155 -11.86 -0.36 -4.32
C ILE A 155 -12.28 -0.90 -2.95
N SER A 156 -12.23 -2.23 -2.78
CA SER A 156 -12.42 -2.90 -1.50
C SER A 156 -11.51 -4.12 -1.40
N ASN A 157 -11.07 -4.44 -0.18
CA ASN A 157 -10.23 -5.61 0.10
C ASN A 157 -11.02 -6.84 0.59
N ASP A 158 -12.31 -6.70 0.87
CA ASP A 158 -13.12 -7.74 1.49
C ASP A 158 -14.62 -7.71 1.11
N GLU A 159 -15.12 -6.58 0.63
CA GLU A 159 -16.52 -6.39 0.26
C GLU A 159 -16.75 -6.55 -1.24
N ALA A 160 -17.91 -7.14 -1.59
CA ALA A 160 -18.36 -7.22 -2.97
C ALA A 160 -18.76 -5.86 -3.56
N GLN A 161 -19.07 -4.88 -2.70
CA GLN A 161 -19.39 -3.51 -3.10
C GLN A 161 -18.54 -2.54 -2.28
N PRO A 162 -17.74 -1.68 -2.94
CA PRO A 162 -16.92 -0.70 -2.24
C PRO A 162 -17.79 0.40 -1.62
N LEU A 163 -17.51 0.79 -0.38
CA LEU A 163 -18.18 1.91 0.29
C LEU A 163 -17.81 3.27 -0.32
N HIS A 164 -16.59 3.39 -0.84
CA HIS A 164 -16.05 4.64 -1.38
C HIS A 164 -15.46 4.43 -2.75
N ASP A 165 -15.65 5.43 -3.60
CA ASP A 165 -14.90 5.54 -4.84
C ASP A 165 -13.74 6.53 -4.69
N PHE A 166 -12.65 6.25 -5.37
CA PHE A 166 -11.42 7.05 -5.30
C PHE A 166 -11.07 7.65 -6.66
N ASN A 167 -10.63 8.91 -6.68
CA ASN A 167 -10.18 9.56 -7.91
C ASN A 167 -8.70 9.25 -8.17
N LEU A 168 -8.47 8.17 -8.91
CA LEU A 168 -7.12 7.68 -9.21
C LEU A 168 -6.34 8.58 -10.19
N GLY A 169 -6.99 9.57 -10.81
CA GLY A 169 -6.33 10.56 -11.66
C GLY A 169 -5.70 11.72 -10.88
N CYS A 170 -5.90 11.81 -9.56
CA CYS A 170 -5.40 12.92 -8.75
C CYS A 170 -3.87 13.02 -8.77
N GLY A 171 -3.18 11.90 -8.55
CA GLY A 171 -1.71 11.87 -8.60
C GLY A 171 -1.17 12.23 -10.00
N CYS A 172 -1.83 11.78 -11.06
CA CYS A 172 -1.47 12.18 -12.43
C CYS A 172 -1.63 13.70 -12.66
N ARG A 173 -2.66 14.35 -12.10
CA ARG A 173 -2.79 15.82 -12.16
C ARG A 173 -1.67 16.53 -11.40
N ALA A 174 -1.25 15.97 -10.26
CA ALA A 174 -0.23 16.57 -9.41
C ALA A 174 1.17 16.49 -10.05
N PHE A 175 1.55 15.33 -10.58
CA PHE A 175 2.92 15.08 -11.07
C PHE A 175 3.06 15.19 -12.60
N TYR A 176 2.02 14.88 -13.36
CA TYR A 176 2.03 14.82 -14.82
C TYR A 176 0.85 15.59 -15.44
N PRO A 177 0.75 16.91 -15.18
CA PRO A 177 -0.38 17.71 -15.65
C PRO A 177 -0.48 17.68 -17.18
N GLY A 178 -1.72 17.58 -17.69
CA GLY A 178 -2.01 17.50 -19.13
C GLY A 178 -1.87 16.11 -19.75
N SER A 179 -1.44 15.11 -18.98
CA SER A 179 -1.46 13.71 -19.41
C SER A 179 -2.90 13.18 -19.51
N PRO A 180 -3.17 12.15 -20.35
CA PRO A 180 -4.51 11.54 -20.43
C PRO A 180 -5.07 11.13 -19.06
N GLY A 181 -4.26 10.51 -18.20
CA GLY A 181 -4.67 10.07 -16.86
C GLY A 181 -4.92 11.19 -15.84
N ALA A 182 -4.38 12.39 -16.09
CA ALA A 182 -4.70 13.58 -15.29
C ALA A 182 -6.17 14.03 -15.52
N GLY A 183 -6.69 13.81 -16.73
CA GLY A 183 -7.94 14.42 -17.16
C GLY A 183 -7.80 15.89 -17.48
N LEU A 184 -8.90 16.47 -17.96
CA LEU A 184 -9.06 17.91 -18.16
C LEU A 184 -9.39 18.62 -16.85
#